data_AF-A0A434NUJ9-F1
#
_entry.id   AF-A0A434NUJ9-F1
#
_cell.length_a   1.000
_cell.length_b   1.000
_cell.length_c   1.000
_cell.angle_alpha   90.00
_cell.angle_beta   90.00
_cell.angle_gamma   90.00
#
_symmetry.space_group_name_H-M   'P 1'
#
loop_
_entity.id
_entity.type
_entity.pdbx_description
1 polymer ?
#
loop_
_entity_poly.entity_id
_entity_poly.type
_entity_poly.pdbx_seq_one_letter_code
_entity_poly.pdbx_strand_id
1 'polypeptide(L)'
;MSIQSTMEGKLKKAFSPERLVIINESHLHAGHHHQDSDHHGTYDGTGETHFRVRIVSSAFAGMSRIERHRAVNALLADELNAGVHALAIEPAAPDEKIRW
;
A
#
# COMPACT_ATOMS: atom_id res chain seq x y z
N MET A 1 -17.42 2.98 -2.22
CA MET A 1 -16.43 1.89 -2.09
C MET A 1 -15.40 2.33 -1.07
N SER A 2 -14.81 1.41 -0.31
CA SER A 2 -13.72 1.77 0.61
C SER A 2 -12.42 2.02 -0.17
N ILE A 3 -11.45 2.71 0.44
CA ILE A 3 -10.12 2.90 -0.12
C ILE A 3 -9.45 1.54 -0.36
N GLN A 4 -9.56 0.61 0.60
CA GLN A 4 -9.04 -0.75 0.45
C GLN A 4 -9.62 -1.46 -0.78
N SER A 5 -10.94 -1.40 -1.00
CA SER A 5 -11.56 -2.01 -2.19
C SER A 5 -11.07 -1.36 -3.49
N THR A 6 -10.82 -0.05 -3.47
CA THR A 6 -10.31 0.70 -4.63
C THR A 6 -8.88 0.28 -4.97
N MET A 7 -8.00 0.24 -3.96
CA MET A 7 -6.63 -0.25 -4.09
C MET A 7 -6.58 -1.69 -4.61
N GLU A 8 -7.44 -2.56 -4.07
CA GLU A 8 -7.53 -3.96 -4.50
C GLU A 8 -7.90 -4.07 -5.98
N GLY A 9 -8.90 -3.32 -6.43
CA GLY A 9 -9.31 -3.27 -7.83
C GLY A 9 -8.19 -2.79 -8.76
N LYS A 10 -7.51 -1.69 -8.40
CA LYS A 10 -6.37 -1.14 -9.16
C LYS A 10 -5.23 -2.15 -9.26
N LEU A 11 -4.81 -2.73 -8.14
CA LEU A 11 -3.70 -3.69 -8.08
C LEU A 11 -4.01 -4.99 -8.84
N LYS A 12 -5.23 -5.52 -8.71
CA LYS A 12 -5.66 -6.70 -9.48
C LYS A 12 -5.62 -6.43 -10.98
N LYS A 13 -6.15 -5.28 -11.41
CA LYS A 13 -6.20 -4.91 -12.82
C LYS A 13 -4.82 -4.68 -13.42
N ALA A 14 -3.94 -3.98 -12.72
CA ALA A 14 -2.63 -3.59 -13.24
C ALA A 14 -1.62 -4.75 -13.23
N PHE A 15 -1.62 -5.57 -12.18
CA PHE A 15 -0.57 -6.56 -11.96
C PHE A 15 -1.04 -8.01 -12.09
N SER A 16 -2.36 -8.27 -12.20
CA SER A 16 -2.92 -9.63 -12.26
C SER A 16 -2.23 -10.60 -11.27
N PRO A 17 -2.18 -10.25 -9.98
CA PRO A 17 -1.35 -10.95 -9.01
C PRO A 17 -1.87 -12.36 -8.74
N GLU A 18 -0.94 -13.29 -8.55
CA GLU A 18 -1.24 -14.64 -8.06
C GLU A 18 -1.68 -14.61 -6.60
N ARG A 19 -1.15 -13.65 -5.82
CA ARG A 19 -1.54 -13.40 -4.45
C ARG A 19 -1.57 -11.91 -4.16
N LEU A 20 -2.65 -11.44 -3.56
CA LEU A 20 -2.80 -10.07 -3.09
C LEU A 20 -3.45 -10.06 -1.71
N VAL A 21 -2.81 -9.40 -0.76
CA VAL A 21 -3.36 -9.13 0.57
C VAL A 21 -3.15 -7.65 0.89
N ILE A 22 -4.23 -6.97 1.24
CA ILE A 22 -4.22 -5.58 1.71
C ILE A 22 -4.73 -5.58 3.15
N ILE A 23 -3.94 -5.02 4.06
CA ILE A 23 -4.23 -5.00 5.50
C ILE A 23 -4.34 -3.54 5.92
N ASN A 24 -5.47 -3.15 6.50
CA ASN A 24 -5.63 -1.85 7.13
C ASN A 24 -4.97 -1.86 8.52
N GLU A 25 -3.85 -1.13 8.64
CA GLU A 25 -3.06 -1.02 9.86
C GLU A 25 -3.31 0.32 10.59
N SER A 26 -4.29 1.12 10.16
CA SER A 26 -4.56 2.47 10.73
C SER A 26 -4.70 2.47 12.25
N HIS A 27 -5.33 1.44 12.82
CA HIS A 27 -5.50 1.28 14.26
C HIS A 27 -4.17 1.15 15.03
N LEU A 28 -3.10 0.65 14.40
CA LEU A 28 -1.76 0.55 15.01
C LEU A 28 -1.07 1.91 15.12
N HIS A 29 -1.59 2.92 14.44
CA HIS A 29 -1.01 4.26 14.36
C HIS A 29 -1.89 5.33 15.02
N ALA A 30 -2.78 4.91 15.93
CA ALA A 30 -3.55 5.81 16.77
C ALA A 30 -2.63 6.71 17.61
N GLY A 31 -2.80 8.04 17.50
CA GLY A 31 -2.04 9.05 18.26
C GLY A 31 -0.71 9.49 17.64
N HIS A 32 -0.36 9.03 16.44
CA HIS A 32 0.90 9.43 15.78
C HIS A 32 0.78 10.81 15.12
N HIS A 33 1.09 11.90 15.83
CA HIS A 33 1.05 13.25 15.28
C HIS A 33 2.29 13.59 14.44
N HIS A 34 2.11 14.10 13.23
CA HIS A 34 3.15 14.93 12.58
C HIS A 34 3.02 16.34 13.15
N GLN A 35 3.98 16.77 13.97
CA GLN A 35 3.99 18.11 14.58
C GLN A 35 4.47 19.22 13.63
N ASP A 36 5.06 18.87 12.47
CA ASP A 36 5.83 19.81 11.63
C ASP A 36 5.15 20.27 10.33
N SER A 37 3.82 20.23 10.24
CA SER A 37 3.14 20.88 9.12
C SER A 37 1.75 21.35 9.53
N ASP A 38 1.32 22.50 9.02
CA ASP A 38 0.01 23.16 9.23
C ASP A 38 -1.24 22.28 8.94
N HIS A 39 -1.06 20.98 8.71
CA HIS A 39 -2.11 19.98 8.60
C HIS A 39 -2.35 19.32 9.96
N HIS A 40 -3.33 19.86 10.68
CA HIS A 40 -3.96 19.24 11.86
C HIS A 40 -4.70 17.94 11.48
N GLY A 41 -3.96 16.88 11.16
CA GLY A 41 -4.49 15.52 10.99
C GLY A 41 -4.25 14.73 12.27
N THR A 42 -5.25 14.60 13.13
CA THR A 42 -5.20 13.63 14.24
C THR A 42 -5.49 12.25 13.66
N TYR A 43 -4.49 11.36 13.62
CA TYR A 43 -4.74 9.94 13.34
C TYR A 43 -5.29 9.32 14.61
N ASP A 44 -6.60 9.27 14.76
CA ASP A 44 -7.27 8.69 15.92
C ASP A 44 -7.29 7.14 15.90
N GLY A 45 -6.59 6.53 14.93
CA GLY A 45 -6.57 5.09 14.71
C GLY A 45 -7.79 4.57 13.96
N THR A 46 -8.76 5.42 13.66
CA THR A 46 -9.93 5.09 12.84
C THR A 46 -9.66 5.46 11.37
N GLY A 47 -10.31 4.75 10.45
CA GLY A 47 -10.21 5.02 9.01
C GLY A 47 -9.23 4.14 8.23
N GLU A 48 -8.89 4.60 7.04
CA GLU A 48 -8.13 3.88 6.00
C GLU A 48 -6.88 4.71 5.60
N THR A 49 -6.01 4.99 6.58
CA THR A 49 -4.85 5.89 6.42
C THR A 49 -3.52 5.15 6.33
N HIS A 50 -3.40 3.97 6.96
CA HIS A 50 -2.17 3.16 6.91
C HIS A 50 -2.50 1.78 6.36
N PHE A 51 -1.78 1.36 5.33
CA PHE A 51 -1.98 0.05 4.73
C PHE A 51 -0.69 -0.72 4.55
N ARG A 52 -0.79 -2.04 4.66
CA ARG A 52 0.21 -2.98 4.15
C ARG A 52 -0.31 -3.64 2.89
N VAL A 53 0.51 -3.65 1.84
CA VAL A 53 0.24 -4.31 0.56
C VAL A 53 1.27 -5.41 0.37
N ARG A 54 0.78 -6.66 0.39
CA ARG A 54 1.54 -7.86 0.07
C ARG A 54 1.07 -8.37 -1.28
N ILE A 55 1.97 -8.42 -2.25
CA ILE A 55 1.60 -8.73 -3.63
C ILE A 55 2.63 -9.62 -4.29
N VAL A 56 2.14 -10.69 -4.93
CA VAL A 56 2.93 -11.63 -5.73
C VAL A 56 2.44 -11.56 -7.16
N SER A 57 3.31 -11.19 -8.09
CA SER A 57 2.97 -11.09 -9.52
C SER A 57 4.18 -11.30 -10.40
N SER A 58 3.99 -12.01 -11.52
CA SER A 58 5.00 -12.15 -12.58
C SER A 58 5.40 -10.82 -13.20
N ALA A 59 4.56 -9.77 -13.09
CA ALA A 59 4.89 -8.42 -13.53
C ALA A 59 6.12 -7.83 -12.83
N PHE A 60 6.54 -8.39 -11.69
CA PHE A 60 7.72 -7.95 -10.95
C PHE A 60 9.01 -8.68 -11.33
N ALA A 61 8.93 -9.68 -12.20
CA ALA A 61 10.11 -10.42 -12.68
C ALA A 61 11.07 -9.46 -13.42
N GLY A 62 12.36 -9.56 -13.11
CA GLY A 62 13.40 -8.69 -13.69
C GLY A 62 13.45 -7.26 -13.13
N MET A 63 12.46 -6.82 -12.33
CA MET A 63 12.51 -5.53 -11.65
C MET A 63 13.34 -5.63 -10.37
N SER A 64 14.14 -4.60 -10.10
CA SER A 64 14.76 -4.38 -8.80
C SER A 64 13.70 -4.09 -7.73
N ARG A 65 14.10 -4.25 -6.45
CA ARG A 65 13.25 -3.90 -5.30
C ARG A 65 12.69 -2.48 -5.40
N ILE A 66 13.51 -1.49 -5.77
CA ILE A 66 13.08 -0.08 -5.85
C ILE A 66 12.06 0.10 -6.97
N GLU A 67 12.27 -0.51 -8.13
CA GLU A 67 11.35 -0.41 -9.27
C GLU A 67 9.97 -0.97 -8.93
N ARG A 68 9.89 -2.10 -8.22
CA ARG A 68 8.61 -2.67 -7.76
C ARG A 68 7.87 -1.73 -6.82
N HIS A 69 8.58 -1.16 -5.84
CA HIS A 69 7.99 -0.18 -4.93
C HIS A 69 7.52 1.07 -5.69
N ARG A 70 8.29 1.56 -6.67
CA ARG A 70 7.88 2.70 -7.51
C ARG A 70 6.64 2.37 -8.34
N ALA A 71 6.57 1.18 -8.94
CA ALA A 71 5.42 0.76 -9.73
C ALA A 71 4.13 0.72 -8.89
N VAL A 72 4.20 0.14 -7.68
CA VAL A 72 3.04 0.09 -6.77
C VAL A 72 2.65 1.50 -6.28
N ASN A 73 3.63 2.32 -5.85
CA ASN A 73 3.34 3.69 -5.41
C ASN A 73 2.76 4.56 -6.54
N ALA A 74 3.28 4.44 -7.75
CA ALA A 74 2.78 5.20 -8.90
C ALA A 74 1.33 4.83 -9.23
N LEU A 75 0.97 3.55 -9.14
CA LEU A 75 -0.41 3.10 -9.37
C LEU A 75 -1.39 3.62 -8.30
N LEU A 76 -0.91 3.77 -7.06
CA LEU A 76 -1.71 4.16 -5.90
C LEU A 76 -1.51 5.63 -5.50
N ALA A 77 -0.95 6.45 -6.40
CA ALA A 77 -0.63 7.84 -6.12
C ALA A 77 -1.89 8.67 -5.80
N ASP A 78 -3.02 8.39 -6.45
CA ASP A 78 -4.28 9.07 -6.16
C ASP A 78 -4.75 8.80 -4.73
N GLU A 79 -4.65 7.55 -4.26
CA GLU A 79 -5.04 7.17 -2.90
C GLU A 79 -4.13 7.82 -1.85
N LEU A 80 -2.83 7.89 -2.13
CA LEU A 80 -1.86 8.61 -1.30
C LEU A 80 -2.19 10.11 -1.21
N ASN A 81 -2.58 10.73 -2.33
CA ASN A 81 -2.99 12.13 -2.36
C ASN A 81 -4.36 12.38 -1.72
N ALA A 82 -5.23 11.36 -1.68
CA ALA A 82 -6.60 11.46 -1.20
C ALA A 82 -6.79 11.13 0.29
N GLY A 83 -5.72 10.74 1.01
CA GLY A 83 -5.76 10.55 2.47
C GLY A 83 -5.09 9.28 3.00
N VAL A 84 -4.59 8.40 2.14
CA VAL A 84 -3.68 7.34 2.60
C VAL A 84 -2.35 7.98 2.98
N HIS A 85 -1.99 7.86 4.25
CA HIS A 85 -0.77 8.43 4.79
C HIS A 85 0.46 7.58 4.49
N ALA A 86 0.36 6.25 4.64
CA ALA A 86 1.51 5.36 4.50
C ALA A 86 1.15 4.00 3.88
N LEU A 87 2.07 3.50 3.06
CA LEU A 87 2.03 2.17 2.45
C LEU A 87 3.28 1.36 2.81
N ALA A 88 3.10 0.27 3.55
CA ALA A 88 4.10 -0.78 3.67
C ALA A 88 3.95 -1.76 2.51
N ILE A 89 4.92 -1.79 1.58
CA ILE A 89 4.83 -2.59 0.35
C ILE A 89 5.80 -3.76 0.43
N GLU A 90 5.30 -4.97 0.20
CA GLU A 90 6.06 -6.22 0.20
C GLU A 90 5.83 -6.97 -1.14
N PRO A 91 6.47 -6.51 -2.25
CA PRO A 91 6.24 -7.06 -3.58
C PRO A 91 7.24 -8.17 -3.93
N ALA A 92 6.75 -9.28 -4.49
CA ALA A 92 7.59 -10.41 -4.91
C ALA A 92 7.16 -10.98 -6.27
N ALA A 93 8.13 -11.52 -7.02
CA ALA A 93 7.83 -12.40 -8.16
C ALA A 93 7.51 -13.81 -7.66
N PRO A 94 6.79 -14.66 -8.46
CA PRO A 94 6.33 -15.98 -8.02
C PRO A 94 7.44 -16.94 -7.56
N ASP A 95 8.65 -16.78 -8.09
CA ASP A 95 9.82 -17.61 -7.82
C ASP A 95 10.69 -17.12 -6.64
N GLU A 96 10.29 -16.02 -6.00
CA GLU A 96 11.08 -15.41 -4.93
C GLU A 96 10.64 -15.87 -3.53
N LYS A 97 11.60 -15.92 -2.60
CA LYS A 97 11.30 -16.20 -1.19
C LYS A 97 10.56 -15.03 -0.54
N ILE A 98 9.33 -15.30 -0.15
CA ILE A 98 8.47 -14.42 0.63
C ILE A 98 8.63 -14.74 2.13
N ARG A 99 8.64 -13.73 3.00
CA ARG A 99 8.84 -13.87 4.46
C ARG A 99 7.60 -13.53 5.31
N TRP A 100 6.44 -13.43 4.68
CA TRP A 100 5.23 -12.88 5.27
C TRP A 100 4.00 -13.78 5.11
#